data_AF-A0A7W1KHR3-F1
#
_entry.id   AF-A0A7W1KHR3-F1
#
_cell.length_a   1.000
_cell.length_b   1.000
_cell.length_c   1.000
_cell.angle_alpha   90.00
_cell.angle_beta   90.00
_cell.angle_gamma   90.00
#
_symmetry.space_group_name_H-M   'P 1'
#
loop_
_entity.id
_entity.type
_entity.pdbx_description
1 polymer ?
#
loop_
_entity_poly.entity_id
_entity_poly.type
_entity_poly.pdbx_seq_one_letter_code
_entity_poly.pdbx_strand_id
1 'polypeptide(L)'
;MVCDTIFTSTEAVDLSGSVTVRHNKALQPFQRDKLFMTVYDSLKHRKTALEDATALTDTIISNLYPLMPAAMLLRSDIIVVSIGVLKRFDKAAASYYQTFHPPKTDV
;
A
#
# COMPACT_ATOMS: atom_id res chain seq x y z
N MET A 1 -27.25 32.10 -1.52
CA MET A 1 -26.13 31.68 -0.64
C MET A 1 -26.32 30.21 -0.40
N VAL A 2 -25.61 29.37 -1.16
CA VAL A 2 -25.84 27.92 -1.20
C VAL A 2 -24.67 27.27 -0.48
N CYS A 3 -24.96 26.64 0.65
CA CYS A 3 -24.03 25.82 1.39
C CYS A 3 -24.43 24.36 1.12
N ASP A 4 -23.97 23.82 0.00
CA ASP A 4 -24.04 22.37 -0.28
C ASP A 4 -22.90 21.70 0.48
N THR A 5 -23.08 21.50 1.78
CA THR A 5 -22.21 20.61 2.55
C THR A 5 -22.60 19.18 2.16
N ILE A 6 -22.03 18.71 1.05
CA ILE A 6 -22.11 17.30 0.64
C ILE A 6 -21.39 16.50 1.73
N PHE A 7 -22.14 15.87 2.64
CA PHE A 7 -21.64 14.80 3.50
C PHE A 7 -21.34 13.60 2.61
N THR A 8 -20.16 13.60 2.00
CA THR A 8 -19.54 12.38 1.49
C THR A 8 -18.84 11.74 2.68
N SER A 9 -19.52 10.83 3.38
CA SER A 9 -18.79 9.81 4.13
C SER A 9 -18.11 8.94 3.09
N THR A 10 -16.93 9.35 2.65
CA THR A 10 -15.99 8.38 2.12
C THR A 10 -15.63 7.51 3.31
N GLU A 11 -16.21 6.32 3.41
CA GLU A 11 -15.70 5.23 4.26
C GLU A 11 -14.32 4.73 3.74
N ALA A 12 -13.53 5.63 3.18
CA ALA A 12 -12.12 5.45 2.94
C ALA A 12 -11.47 5.61 4.31
N VAL A 13 -11.11 4.50 4.91
CA VAL A 13 -10.35 4.45 6.15
C VAL A 13 -9.13 5.37 6.01
N ASP A 14 -9.09 6.45 6.81
CA ASP A 14 -7.98 7.38 6.82
C ASP A 14 -6.77 6.73 7.51
N LEU A 15 -5.98 6.02 6.70
CA LEU A 15 -4.74 5.37 7.10
C LEU A 15 -3.67 6.37 7.54
N SER A 16 -3.75 7.61 7.03
CA SER A 16 -2.72 8.64 7.17
C SER A 16 -2.54 9.06 8.62
N GLY A 17 -3.62 9.04 9.42
CA GLY A 17 -3.62 9.38 10.84
C GLY A 17 -3.73 8.19 11.80
N SER A 18 -4.22 7.03 11.33
CA SER A 18 -4.58 5.90 12.21
C SER A 18 -3.52 4.80 12.27
N VAL A 19 -2.75 4.59 11.20
CA VAL A 19 -1.83 3.44 11.08
C VAL A 19 -0.38 3.87 11.14
N THR A 20 0.39 3.25 12.04
CA THR A 20 1.83 3.50 12.18
C THR A 20 2.64 2.34 11.60
N VAL A 21 3.64 2.67 10.79
CA VAL A 21 4.60 1.73 10.23
C VAL A 21 5.89 1.82 11.02
N ARG A 22 6.43 0.67 11.44
CA ARG A 22 7.74 0.61 12.10
C ARG A 22 8.86 0.57 11.06
N HIS A 23 9.71 1.61 11.06
CA HIS A 23 10.89 1.72 10.20
C HIS A 23 12.14 1.98 11.06
N ASN A 24 13.07 1.02 11.10
CA ASN A 24 14.37 1.15 11.80
C ASN A 24 14.27 1.75 13.22
N LYS A 25 13.34 1.23 14.05
CA LYS A 25 13.03 1.67 15.44
C LYS A 25 12.21 2.96 15.59
N ALA A 26 11.92 3.68 14.51
CA ALA A 26 10.98 4.80 14.54
C ALA A 26 9.58 4.38 14.05
N LEU A 27 8.53 4.90 14.68
CA LEU A 27 7.16 4.80 14.18
C LEU A 27 6.91 5.99 13.25
N GLN A 28 6.48 5.71 12.03
CA GLN A 28 6.11 6.72 11.05
C GLN A 28 4.66 6.48 10.61
N PRO A 29 3.88 7.51 10.30
CA PRO A 29 2.54 7.32 9.76
C PRO A 29 2.62 6.55 8.43
N PHE A 30 1.64 5.68 8.19
CA PHE A 30 1.52 4.99 6.91
C PHE A 30 1.25 6.01 5.80
N GLN A 31 2.11 6.02 4.78
CA GLN A 31 1.99 6.90 3.63
C GLN A 31 1.48 6.10 2.43
N ARG A 32 0.18 6.22 2.12
CA ARG A 32 -0.43 5.61 0.94
C ARG A 32 0.29 6.01 -0.35
N ASP A 33 0.62 7.29 -0.50
CA ASP A 33 1.28 7.80 -1.71
C ASP A 33 2.64 7.15 -1.94
N LYS A 34 3.36 6.86 -0.85
CA LYS A 34 4.65 6.16 -0.94
C LYS A 34 4.46 4.72 -1.45
N LEU A 35 3.45 4.02 -0.94
CA LEU A 35 3.10 2.69 -1.44
C LEU A 35 2.69 2.76 -2.93
N PHE A 36 1.80 3.69 -3.28
CA PHE A 36 1.35 3.91 -4.64
C PHE A 36 2.51 4.14 -5.62
N MET A 37 3.44 5.06 -5.29
CA MET A 37 4.60 5.34 -6.15
C MET A 37 5.45 4.09 -6.38
N THR A 38 5.69 3.28 -5.34
CA THR A 38 6.48 2.04 -5.49
C THR A 38 5.78 0.97 -6.33
N VAL A 39 4.44 0.88 -6.24
CA VAL A 39 3.62 -0.03 -7.04
C VAL A 39 3.55 0.45 -8.49
N TYR A 40 3.35 1.74 -8.69
CA TYR A 40 3.34 2.38 -10.01
C TYR A 40 4.69 2.20 -10.72
N ASP A 41 5.80 2.43 -10.03
CA ASP A 41 7.15 2.20 -10.57
C ASP A 41 7.32 0.76 -11.05
N SER A 42 6.73 -0.20 -10.35
CA SER A 42 6.77 -1.62 -10.71
C SER A 42 5.86 -2.00 -11.88
N LEU A 43 4.90 -1.13 -12.24
CA LEU A 43 3.96 -1.32 -13.34
C LEU A 43 4.26 -0.45 -14.56
N LYS A 44 5.31 0.39 -14.53
CA LYS A 44 5.65 1.34 -15.60
C LYS A 44 5.82 0.73 -16.99
N HIS A 45 6.06 -0.58 -17.09
CA HIS A 45 6.11 -1.29 -18.37
C HIS A 45 4.73 -1.46 -19.03
N ARG A 46 3.62 -1.23 -18.31
CA ARG A 46 2.26 -1.35 -18.83
C ARG A 46 1.69 0.02 -19.24
N LYS A 47 0.82 0.00 -20.24
CA LYS A 47 0.09 1.20 -20.69
C LYS A 47 -0.97 1.67 -19.69
N THR A 48 -1.50 0.74 -18.88
CA THR A 48 -2.53 0.96 -17.86
C THR A 48 -1.94 1.17 -16.45
N ALA A 49 -0.64 1.48 -16.35
CA ALA A 49 0.10 1.49 -15.09
C ALA A 49 -0.53 2.37 -13.99
N LEU A 50 -1.11 3.51 -14.35
CA LEU A 50 -1.71 4.45 -13.40
C LEU A 50 -3.01 3.89 -12.78
N GLU A 51 -3.91 3.39 -13.62
CA GLU A 51 -5.19 2.81 -13.20
C GLU A 51 -4.95 1.52 -12.40
N ASP A 52 -4.08 0.64 -12.93
CA ASP A 52 -3.69 -0.60 -12.27
C ASP A 52 -3.04 -0.32 -10.90
N ALA A 53 -2.09 0.62 -10.82
CA ALA A 53 -1.43 0.94 -9.56
C ALA A 53 -2.40 1.49 -8.51
N THR A 54 -3.41 2.25 -8.93
CA THR A 54 -4.45 2.77 -8.03
C THR A 54 -5.25 1.61 -7.44
N ALA A 55 -5.81 0.75 -8.28
CA ALA A 55 -6.60 -0.41 -7.86
C ALA A 55 -5.79 -1.42 -7.03
N LEU A 56 -4.54 -1.68 -7.39
CA LEU A 56 -3.66 -2.56 -6.63
C LEU A 56 -3.28 -1.97 -5.27
N THR A 57 -3.07 -0.66 -5.18
CA THR A 57 -2.79 0.00 -3.90
C THR A 57 -3.97 -0.14 -2.96
N ASP A 58 -5.20 0.08 -3.45
CA ASP A 58 -6.42 -0.15 -2.66
C ASP A 58 -6.58 -1.61 -2.23
N THR A 59 -6.25 -2.55 -3.11
CA THR A 59 -6.27 -3.99 -2.80
C THR A 59 -5.25 -4.37 -1.73
N ILE A 60 -4.02 -3.85 -1.83
CA ILE A 60 -2.97 -4.09 -0.84
C ILE A 60 -3.40 -3.55 0.53
N ILE A 61 -3.91 -2.32 0.56
CA ILE A 61 -4.43 -1.68 1.77
C ILE A 61 -5.55 -2.54 2.38
N SER A 62 -6.49 -3.00 1.56
CA SER A 62 -7.61 -3.83 1.99
C SER A 62 -7.15 -5.14 2.63
N ASN A 63 -6.10 -5.76 2.07
CA ASN A 63 -5.49 -6.97 2.61
C ASN A 63 -4.61 -6.72 3.85
N LEU A 64 -4.15 -5.49 4.07
CA LEU A 64 -3.37 -5.12 5.24
C LEU A 64 -4.25 -4.89 6.48
N TYR A 65 -5.47 -4.37 6.34
CA TYR A 65 -6.38 -4.16 7.47
C TYR A 65 -6.57 -5.36 8.42
N PRO A 66 -6.87 -6.58 7.94
CA PRO A 66 -7.04 -7.72 8.83
C PRO A 66 -5.74 -8.11 9.56
N LEU A 67 -4.58 -7.64 9.10
CA LEU A 67 -3.27 -7.88 9.72
C LEU A 67 -2.87 -6.78 10.71
N MET A 68 -3.76 -5.82 11.04
CA MET A 68 -3.49 -4.72 11.97
C MET A 68 -4.21 -4.87 13.33
N PRO A 69 -3.84 -5.82 14.19
CA PRO A 69 -4.50 -5.99 15.50
C PRO A 69 -4.30 -4.80 16.46
N ALA A 70 -3.38 -3.88 16.17
CA ALA A 70 -3.10 -2.70 17.02
C ALA A 70 -2.74 -1.44 16.23
N ALA A 71 -3.26 -1.29 15.00
CA ALA A 71 -2.93 -0.18 14.08
C ALA A 71 -1.41 0.02 13.85
N MET A 72 -0.62 -1.03 14.07
CA MET A 72 0.80 -1.08 13.81
C MET A 72 1.06 -2.07 12.67
N LEU A 73 1.70 -1.59 11.61
CA LEU A 73 2.15 -2.40 10.50
C LEU A 73 3.66 -2.55 10.53
N LEU A 74 4.14 -3.77 10.30
CA LEU A 74 5.54 -3.98 10.00
C LEU A 74 5.77 -3.75 8.50
N ARG A 75 6.95 -3.22 8.17
CA ARG A 75 7.38 -3.09 6.77
C ARG A 75 7.40 -4.45 6.07
N SER A 76 7.75 -5.52 6.78
CA SER A 76 7.72 -6.90 6.27
C SER A 76 6.33 -7.29 5.77
N ASP A 77 5.28 -6.96 6.53
CA ASP A 77 3.91 -7.35 6.20
C ASP A 77 3.43 -6.62 4.95
N ILE A 78 3.74 -5.32 4.85
CA ILE A 78 3.47 -4.52 3.64
C ILE A 78 4.15 -5.16 2.43
N ILE A 79 5.43 -5.49 2.53
CA ILE A 79 6.19 -6.11 1.42
C ILE A 79 5.58 -7.46 1.03
N VAL A 80 5.27 -8.32 1.99
CA VAL A 80 4.71 -9.66 1.74
C VAL A 80 3.34 -9.57 1.06
N VAL A 81 2.46 -8.70 1.57
CA VAL A 81 1.13 -8.48 0.98
C VAL A 81 1.25 -7.85 -0.41
N SER A 82 2.09 -6.83 -0.59
CA SER A 82 2.33 -6.20 -1.89
C SER A 82 2.85 -7.19 -2.92
N ILE A 83 3.85 -8.01 -2.57
CA ILE A 83 4.37 -9.07 -3.44
C ILE A 83 3.28 -10.11 -3.74
N GLY A 84 2.47 -10.49 -2.75
CA GLY A 84 1.38 -11.45 -2.93
C GLY A 84 0.32 -10.96 -3.92
N VAL A 85 -0.08 -9.69 -3.81
CA VAL A 85 -1.02 -9.03 -4.73
C VAL A 85 -0.40 -8.90 -6.12
N LEU A 86 0.82 -8.38 -6.23
CA LEU A 86 1.53 -8.24 -7.50
C LEU A 86 1.74 -9.60 -8.17
N LYS A 87 2.11 -10.66 -7.46
CA LYS A 87 2.29 -12.01 -8.03
C LYS A 87 1.02 -12.56 -8.67
N ARG A 88 -0.16 -12.24 -8.11
CA ARG A 88 -1.47 -12.65 -8.65
C ARG A 88 -1.85 -11.85 -9.88
N PHE A 89 -1.41 -10.60 -9.96
CA PHE A 89 -1.71 -9.69 -11.06
C PHE A 89 -0.70 -9.79 -12.22
N ASP A 90 0.58 -9.52 -11.93
CA ASP A 90 1.69 -9.53 -12.88
C ASP A 90 2.99 -9.99 -12.21
N LYS A 91 3.49 -11.15 -12.63
CA LYS A 91 4.73 -11.75 -12.12
C LYS A 91 5.97 -10.91 -12.41
N ALA A 92 5.99 -10.17 -13.52
CA ALA A 92 7.12 -9.30 -13.87
C ALA A 92 7.18 -8.09 -12.91
N ALA A 93 6.02 -7.45 -12.67
CA ALA A 93 5.89 -6.37 -11.71
C ALA A 93 6.28 -6.82 -10.29
N ALA A 94 5.88 -8.02 -9.89
CA ALA A 94 6.24 -8.59 -8.60
C ALA A 94 7.76 -8.80 -8.44
N SER A 95 8.42 -9.28 -9.50
CA SER A 95 9.87 -9.50 -9.49
C SER A 95 10.64 -8.18 -9.44
N TYR A 96 10.16 -7.16 -10.16
CA TYR A 96 10.71 -5.81 -10.08
C TYR A 96 10.56 -5.26 -8.66
N TYR A 97 9.34 -5.28 -8.11
CA TYR A 97 9.08 -4.81 -6.76
C TYR A 97 9.95 -5.49 -5.70
N GLN A 98 10.11 -6.82 -5.78
CA GLN A 98 10.94 -7.61 -4.87
C GLN A 98 12.43 -7.23 -4.93
N THR A 99 12.93 -6.81 -6.09
CA THR A 99 14.32 -6.37 -6.26
C THR A 99 14.59 -5.07 -5.51
N PHE A 100 13.64 -4.13 -5.53
CA PHE A 100 13.74 -2.86 -4.79
C PHE A 100 13.34 -2.99 -3.31
N HIS A 101 12.50 -3.97 -2.97
CA HIS A 101 11.98 -4.21 -1.63
C HIS A 101 12.24 -5.65 -1.21
N PRO A 102 13.51 -6.03 -0.92
CA PRO A 102 13.81 -7.36 -0.46
C PRO A 102 13.09 -7.61 0.88
N PRO A 103 12.39 -8.76 1.04
CA PRO A 103 11.84 -9.15 2.32
C PRO A 103 13.03 -9.42 3.24
N LYS A 104 13.37 -8.45 4.09
CA LYS A 104 14.28 -8.72 5.20
C LYS A 104 13.50 -9.52 6.22
N THR A 105 13.92 -10.76 6.42
CA THR A 105 13.55 -11.55 7.58
C THR A 105 14.30 -10.93 8.75
N ASP A 106 13.61 -10.18 9.61
CA ASP A 106 14.16 -9.76 10.89
C ASP A 106 14.25 -11.02 11.76
N VAL A 107 15.41 -11.70 11.71
CA VAL A 107 15.81 -12.78 12.63
C VAL A 107 16.53 -12.16 13.82
#